data_AF-A0A820KD90-F1
#
_entry.id   AF-A0A820KD90-F1
#
_cell.length_a   1.000
_cell.length_b   1.000
_cell.length_c   1.000
_cell.angle_alpha   90.00
_cell.angle_beta   90.00
_cell.angle_gamma   90.00
#
_symmetry.space_group_name_H-M   'P 1'
#
loop_
_entity.id
_entity.type
_entity.pdbx_description
1 polymer ?
#
loop_
_entity_poly.entity_id
_entity_poly.type
_entity_poly.pdbx_seq_one_letter_code
_entity_poly.pdbx_strand_id
1 'polypeptide(L)'
;LSKYINLLLLIVPATSPIINYEISQDSAITDISIPTHLISDHDNSRAEYSNQQNKQILSDVVRSTIQRIPRGDVQKYLHTALGKSFDILLMGSPRVGKSTLINAILKKDIAKTSAGRNACTSKIACYEYKEIYTSSIDDTSPTTSTCSIRIWDAPGIEDWTKLDVAKHIETLVKNKNPICLIYCESPGSYANGEHIKVIIDQCNKLKVFIALVVTNMYASDEADDILENFKSLLAYHSIQTKASGDVFYYGTIGLCTLVNSVEYEAQGVIMKPAGIDEFMLGIMNSLSEEKLLQWCFSLMDNGPFWVRTQGRIWKTLHYLKSWFGY
;
A
#
# COMPACT_ATOMS: atom_id res chain seq x y z
N LEU A 1 22.64 -5.52 0.30
CA LEU A 1 22.88 -4.06 0.39
C LEU A 1 22.57 -3.32 -0.92
N SER A 2 23.12 -3.72 -2.08
CA SER A 2 22.79 -3.10 -3.39
C SER A 2 21.29 -3.09 -3.75
N LYS A 3 20.53 -4.17 -3.45
CA LYS A 3 19.06 -4.20 -3.62
C LYS A 3 18.25 -3.31 -2.65
N TYR A 4 18.83 -2.89 -1.53
CA TYR A 4 18.12 -2.17 -0.45
C TYR A 4 18.54 -0.70 -0.34
N ILE A 5 19.79 -0.41 -0.71
CA ILE A 5 20.20 0.93 -1.15
C ILE A 5 19.37 1.32 -2.38
N ASN A 6 18.97 0.37 -3.23
CA ASN A 6 17.96 0.60 -4.27
C ASN A 6 16.55 0.93 -3.77
N LEU A 7 16.16 0.73 -2.50
CA LEU A 7 14.85 1.20 -2.00
C LEU A 7 14.94 2.65 -1.47
N LEU A 8 16.04 2.99 -0.80
CA LEU A 8 16.41 4.39 -0.51
C LEU A 8 16.80 5.16 -1.79
N LEU A 9 17.23 4.46 -2.84
CA LEU A 9 17.44 4.96 -4.21
C LEU A 9 16.26 4.60 -5.15
N LEU A 10 15.14 4.04 -4.73
CA LEU A 10 13.92 3.99 -5.60
C LEU A 10 13.20 5.35 -5.57
N ILE A 11 13.73 6.22 -4.73
CA ILE A 11 13.67 7.68 -4.76
C ILE A 11 14.71 8.24 -5.80
N VAL A 12 15.49 7.48 -6.61
CA VAL A 12 16.32 7.96 -7.76
C VAL A 12 16.66 6.84 -8.78
N PRO A 13 16.21 6.86 -10.05
CA PRO A 13 16.59 5.81 -10.99
C PRO A 13 17.96 6.05 -11.66
N ALA A 14 18.78 4.99 -11.77
CA ALA A 14 19.74 4.64 -12.86
C ALA A 14 20.64 3.48 -12.37
N THR A 15 21.01 2.40 -13.08
CA THR A 15 20.94 1.94 -14.49
C THR A 15 21.13 0.40 -14.47
N SER A 16 20.57 -0.32 -15.44
CA SER A 16 20.84 -1.75 -15.70
C SER A 16 22.33 -2.03 -15.91
N PRO A 17 22.86 -3.23 -15.59
CA PRO A 17 24.08 -3.71 -16.22
C PRO A 17 23.76 -4.27 -17.61
N ILE A 18 24.46 -3.74 -18.60
CA ILE A 18 24.67 -4.37 -19.90
C ILE A 18 25.26 -5.76 -19.63
N ILE A 19 24.52 -6.82 -19.93
CA ILE A 19 25.08 -8.16 -20.08
C ILE A 19 25.60 -8.21 -21.52
N ASN A 20 26.92 -8.19 -21.67
CA ASN A 20 27.57 -8.57 -22.92
C ASN A 20 27.27 -10.06 -23.14
N TYR A 21 26.45 -10.37 -24.13
CA TYR A 21 26.47 -11.68 -24.75
C TYR A 21 27.67 -11.71 -25.71
N GLU A 22 28.70 -12.48 -25.37
CA GLU A 22 29.56 -13.08 -26.38
C GLU A 22 28.70 -14.06 -27.17
N ILE A 23 28.28 -13.65 -28.37
CA ILE A 23 27.72 -14.54 -29.36
C ILE A 23 28.88 -15.08 -30.17
N SER A 24 29.16 -16.36 -29.98
CA SER A 24 29.96 -17.17 -30.88
C SER A 24 29.40 -17.06 -32.29
N GLN A 25 30.19 -16.56 -33.22
CA GLN A 25 29.89 -16.62 -34.65
C GLN A 25 29.90 -18.08 -35.09
N ASP A 26 28.85 -18.51 -35.79
CA ASP A 26 29.00 -19.28 -37.03
C ASP A 26 27.74 -19.14 -37.91
N SER A 27 28.04 -18.82 -39.19
CA SER A 27 27.31 -18.77 -40.48
C SER A 27 25.91 -19.46 -40.60
N ALA A 28 24.97 -19.10 -41.49
CA ALA A 28 25.04 -18.43 -42.80
C ALA A 28 23.65 -17.86 -43.26
N ILE A 29 23.67 -16.66 -43.89
CA ILE A 29 23.07 -16.20 -45.17
C ILE A 29 21.74 -16.87 -45.65
N THR A 30 20.63 -16.15 -45.84
CA THR A 30 20.29 -15.49 -47.14
C THR A 30 19.15 -14.47 -47.06
N ASP A 31 19.27 -13.48 -47.96
CA ASP A 31 18.47 -12.30 -48.27
C ASP A 31 16.97 -12.48 -48.51
N ILE A 32 16.19 -11.39 -48.34
CA ILE A 32 15.40 -10.71 -49.38
C ILE A 32 14.92 -9.32 -48.89
N SER A 33 14.85 -8.39 -49.85
CA SER A 33 14.79 -6.93 -49.78
C SER A 33 13.37 -6.29 -49.85
N ILE A 34 13.16 -5.21 -49.04
CA ILE A 34 12.53 -3.83 -49.19
C ILE A 34 11.38 -3.62 -50.24
N PRO A 35 10.43 -2.62 -50.17
CA PRO A 35 10.53 -1.29 -49.51
C PRO A 35 9.28 -0.48 -49.00
N THR A 36 9.61 0.55 -48.20
CA THR A 36 9.05 1.94 -48.02
C THR A 36 7.60 2.23 -47.59
N HIS A 37 7.46 3.03 -46.52
CA HIS A 37 6.83 4.37 -46.59
C HIS A 37 7.27 5.30 -45.45
N LEU A 38 7.67 6.52 -45.82
CA LEU A 38 8.09 7.65 -44.97
C LEU A 38 6.88 8.40 -44.38
N ILE A 39 6.84 8.61 -43.06
CA ILE A 39 6.06 9.66 -42.39
C ILE A 39 6.92 10.29 -41.27
N SER A 40 6.75 11.60 -41.10
CA SER A 40 7.55 12.61 -40.40
C SER A 40 7.83 12.41 -38.90
N ASP A 41 9.11 12.58 -38.50
CA ASP A 41 9.66 12.36 -37.14
C ASP A 41 10.06 13.64 -36.35
N HIS A 42 9.58 14.83 -36.74
CA HIS A 42 10.14 16.07 -36.18
C HIS A 42 9.59 16.54 -34.81
N ASP A 43 8.47 16.00 -34.31
CA ASP A 43 7.88 16.44 -33.02
C ASP A 43 8.23 15.57 -31.80
N ASN A 44 8.72 14.34 -31.99
CA ASN A 44 9.07 13.45 -30.87
C ASN A 44 10.41 13.81 -30.19
N SER A 45 11.36 14.39 -30.94
CA SER A 45 12.71 14.67 -30.42
C SER A 45 12.76 15.78 -29.35
N ARG A 46 11.88 16.79 -29.44
CA ARG A 46 11.80 17.86 -28.42
C ARG A 46 11.17 17.40 -27.11
N ALA A 47 10.18 16.51 -27.19
CA ALA A 47 9.57 15.91 -26.02
C ALA A 47 10.58 15.00 -25.28
N GLU A 48 11.37 14.22 -26.02
CA GLU A 48 12.40 13.34 -25.45
C GLU A 48 13.56 14.08 -24.79
N TYR A 49 14.06 15.17 -25.42
CA TYR A 49 15.14 15.99 -24.84
C TYR A 49 14.71 16.70 -23.55
N SER A 50 13.49 17.25 -23.51
CA SER A 50 12.91 17.85 -22.30
C SER A 50 12.74 16.81 -21.18
N ASN A 51 12.37 15.58 -21.54
CA ASN A 51 12.19 14.49 -20.58
C ASN A 51 13.53 13.98 -20.02
N GLN A 52 14.60 13.93 -20.83
CA GLN A 52 15.94 13.57 -20.37
C GLN A 52 16.56 14.65 -19.47
N GLN A 53 16.40 15.93 -19.81
CA GLN A 53 16.92 17.03 -19.02
C GLN A 53 16.20 17.15 -17.65
N ASN A 54 14.88 16.95 -17.63
CA ASN A 54 14.10 16.87 -16.39
C ASN A 54 14.48 15.65 -15.54
N LYS A 55 14.80 14.49 -16.14
CA LYS A 55 15.34 13.32 -15.43
C LYS A 55 16.70 13.60 -14.80
N GLN A 56 17.58 14.31 -15.52
CA GLN A 56 18.91 14.65 -15.03
C GLN A 56 18.86 15.63 -13.84
N ILE A 57 18.09 16.71 -13.97
CA ILE A 57 17.92 17.72 -12.91
C ILE A 57 17.27 17.09 -11.66
N LEU A 58 16.27 16.21 -11.86
CA LEU A 58 15.63 15.49 -10.76
C LEU A 58 16.60 14.54 -10.04
N SER A 59 17.48 13.87 -10.78
CA SER A 59 18.53 13.00 -10.22
C SER A 59 19.50 13.77 -9.32
N ASP A 60 19.94 14.95 -9.75
CA ASP A 60 20.92 15.76 -9.01
C ASP A 60 20.30 16.41 -7.76
N VAL A 61 19.06 16.88 -7.83
CA VAL A 61 18.34 17.45 -6.67
C VAL A 61 18.14 16.38 -5.60
N VAL A 62 17.75 15.17 -5.98
CA VAL A 62 17.52 14.10 -5.02
C VAL A 62 18.83 13.58 -4.43
N ARG A 63 19.84 13.36 -5.26
CA ARG A 63 21.19 12.97 -4.80
C ARG A 63 21.70 13.98 -3.77
N SER A 64 21.54 15.28 -4.03
CA SER A 64 21.92 16.33 -3.09
C SER A 64 21.12 16.30 -1.79
N THR A 65 19.83 15.91 -1.82
CA THR A 65 19.02 15.85 -0.58
C THR A 65 19.34 14.64 0.27
N ILE A 66 19.55 13.47 -0.34
CA ILE A 66 19.92 12.23 0.38
C ILE A 66 21.32 12.38 0.99
N GLN A 67 22.23 13.10 0.32
CA GLN A 67 23.55 13.41 0.84
C GLN A 67 23.53 14.41 2.02
N ARG A 68 22.44 15.18 2.19
CA ARG A 68 22.30 16.15 3.28
C ARG A 68 21.76 15.56 4.57
N ILE A 69 21.09 14.41 4.53
CA ILE A 69 20.61 13.76 5.76
C ILE A 69 21.80 13.08 6.46
N PRO A 70 22.12 13.40 7.73
CA PRO A 70 23.15 12.75 8.50
C PRO A 70 22.95 11.24 8.46
N ARG A 71 23.87 10.54 7.80
CA ARG A 71 23.77 9.09 7.56
C ARG A 71 23.61 8.32 8.88
N GLY A 72 24.21 8.82 9.97
CA GLY A 72 24.11 8.23 11.30
C GLY A 72 22.69 8.24 11.88
N ASP A 73 21.93 9.33 11.71
CA ASP A 73 20.59 9.46 12.31
C ASP A 73 19.54 8.64 11.56
N VAL A 74 19.61 8.60 10.23
CA VAL A 74 18.74 7.74 9.42
C VAL A 74 19.03 6.27 9.66
N GLN A 75 20.29 5.88 9.74
CA GLN A 75 20.63 4.48 10.01
C GLN A 75 20.23 4.05 11.41
N LYS A 76 20.42 4.91 12.42
CA LYS A 76 19.97 4.65 13.79
C LYS A 76 18.44 4.57 13.88
N TYR A 77 17.73 5.46 13.19
CA TYR A 77 16.27 5.44 13.11
C TYR A 77 15.77 4.20 12.38
N LEU A 78 16.35 3.85 11.23
CA LEU A 78 16.06 2.63 10.51
C LEU A 78 16.32 1.42 11.40
N HIS A 79 17.46 1.33 12.08
CA HIS A 79 17.74 0.22 13.00
C HIS A 79 16.71 0.13 14.14
N THR A 80 16.28 1.28 14.69
CA THR A 80 15.26 1.34 15.75
C THR A 80 13.87 0.95 15.24
N ALA A 81 13.52 1.29 14.00
CA ALA A 81 12.27 0.90 13.36
C ALA A 81 12.29 -0.56 12.90
N LEU A 82 13.38 -0.98 12.25
CA LEU A 82 13.59 -2.31 11.65
C LEU A 82 13.78 -3.44 12.66
N GLY A 83 13.93 -3.12 13.95
CA GLY A 83 13.90 -4.11 15.04
C GLY A 83 12.52 -4.34 15.64
N LYS A 84 11.47 -3.68 15.14
CA LYS A 84 10.11 -3.74 15.70
C LYS A 84 9.18 -4.62 14.85
N SER A 85 8.14 -5.12 15.50
CA SER A 85 6.97 -5.67 14.82
C SER A 85 5.96 -4.57 14.56
N PHE A 86 5.31 -4.63 13.40
CA PHE A 86 4.25 -3.74 13.00
C PHE A 86 2.97 -4.51 12.76
N ASP A 87 1.86 -3.97 13.24
CA ASP A 87 0.58 -4.66 13.22
C ASP A 87 -0.42 -3.90 12.36
N ILE A 88 -1.13 -4.61 11.48
CA ILE A 88 -2.27 -4.12 10.72
C ILE A 88 -3.46 -4.99 11.09
N LEU A 89 -4.59 -4.39 11.44
CA LEU A 89 -5.79 -5.12 11.83
C LEU A 89 -6.83 -5.07 10.71
N LEU A 90 -7.29 -6.21 10.22
CA LEU A 90 -8.40 -6.31 9.27
C LEU A 90 -9.64 -6.87 9.96
N MET A 91 -10.77 -6.21 9.71
CA MET A 91 -12.07 -6.54 10.28
C MET A 91 -13.16 -6.41 9.22
N GLY A 92 -14.34 -6.95 9.50
CA GLY A 92 -15.47 -6.93 8.58
C GLY A 92 -16.24 -8.24 8.62
N SER A 93 -17.44 -8.25 8.07
CA SER A 93 -18.29 -9.44 8.01
C SER A 93 -17.59 -10.62 7.29
N PRO A 94 -18.01 -11.87 7.51
CA PRO A 94 -17.61 -12.99 6.67
C PRO A 94 -17.78 -12.68 5.18
N ARG A 95 -16.89 -13.23 4.35
CA ARG A 95 -16.98 -13.21 2.88
C ARG A 95 -16.85 -11.84 2.19
N VAL A 96 -16.62 -10.77 2.94
CA VAL A 96 -16.33 -9.42 2.41
C VAL A 96 -14.93 -9.30 1.77
N GLY A 97 -14.29 -10.38 1.35
CA GLY A 97 -13.01 -10.31 0.63
C GLY A 97 -11.77 -9.87 1.45
N LYS A 98 -11.78 -9.94 2.78
CA LYS A 98 -10.62 -9.56 3.63
C LYS A 98 -9.32 -10.25 3.22
N SER A 99 -9.32 -11.59 3.17
CA SER A 99 -8.13 -12.38 2.83
C SER A 99 -7.66 -12.09 1.39
N THR A 100 -8.59 -11.87 0.46
CA THR A 100 -8.28 -11.46 -0.91
C THR A 100 -7.62 -10.08 -0.96
N LEU A 101 -8.09 -9.15 -0.14
CA LEU A 101 -7.49 -7.82 0.00
C LEU A 101 -6.08 -7.90 0.59
N ILE A 102 -5.83 -8.74 1.59
CA ILE A 102 -4.48 -8.99 2.14
C ILE A 102 -3.53 -9.40 1.02
N ASN A 103 -3.93 -10.40 0.22
CA ASN A 103 -3.10 -10.90 -0.86
C ASN A 103 -2.87 -9.83 -1.95
N ALA A 104 -3.85 -8.97 -2.21
CA ALA A 104 -3.73 -7.87 -3.16
C ALA A 104 -2.79 -6.74 -2.69
N ILE A 105 -2.83 -6.39 -1.40
CA ILE A 105 -1.93 -5.40 -0.77
C ILE A 105 -0.48 -5.90 -0.80
N LEU A 106 -0.28 -7.18 -0.44
CA LEU A 106 1.06 -7.74 -0.32
C LEU A 106 1.62 -8.30 -1.62
N LYS A 107 0.77 -8.47 -2.65
CA LYS A 107 1.10 -9.19 -3.91
C LYS A 107 1.67 -10.58 -3.67
N LYS A 108 1.14 -11.27 -2.64
CA LYS A 108 1.52 -12.64 -2.24
C LYS A 108 0.27 -13.41 -1.85
N ASP A 109 0.24 -14.71 -2.14
CA ASP A 109 -0.87 -15.59 -1.75
C ASP A 109 -0.60 -16.19 -0.36
N ILE A 110 -0.81 -15.39 0.69
CA ILE A 110 -0.52 -15.80 2.08
C ILE A 110 -1.78 -16.06 2.90
N ALA A 111 -2.83 -15.29 2.63
CA ALA A 111 -4.11 -15.43 3.29
C ALA A 111 -4.97 -16.41 2.51
N LYS A 112 -5.42 -17.47 3.19
CA LYS A 112 -6.26 -18.49 2.57
C LYS A 112 -7.57 -17.87 2.12
N THR A 113 -7.86 -17.97 0.83
CA THR A 113 -9.14 -17.57 0.24
C THR A 113 -9.96 -18.82 -0.08
N SER A 114 -11.29 -18.69 -0.12
CA SER A 114 -12.16 -19.75 -0.64
C SER A 114 -13.38 -19.14 -1.32
N ALA A 115 -13.83 -19.75 -2.40
CA ALA A 115 -15.06 -19.35 -3.11
C ALA A 115 -16.35 -19.88 -2.45
N GLY A 116 -16.23 -20.64 -1.36
CA GLY A 116 -17.36 -21.31 -0.70
C GLY A 116 -18.14 -20.41 0.27
N ARG A 117 -19.35 -20.86 0.64
CA ARG A 117 -20.18 -20.20 1.67
C ARG A 117 -19.64 -20.36 3.09
N ASN A 118 -18.66 -21.24 3.31
CA ASN A 118 -18.08 -21.45 4.63
C ASN A 118 -17.12 -20.30 4.96
N ALA A 119 -17.25 -19.71 6.15
CA ALA A 119 -16.31 -18.71 6.62
C ALA A 119 -14.90 -19.32 6.70
N CYS A 120 -13.92 -18.67 6.06
CA CYS A 120 -12.54 -19.13 6.06
C CYS A 120 -11.83 -18.90 7.41
N THR A 121 -12.26 -17.87 8.15
CA THR A 121 -11.59 -17.40 9.38
C THR A 121 -12.55 -17.51 10.57
N SER A 122 -12.44 -18.60 11.33
CA SER A 122 -13.22 -18.85 12.56
C SER A 122 -12.52 -18.38 13.84
N LYS A 123 -11.21 -18.11 13.75
CA LYS A 123 -10.37 -17.57 14.83
C LYS A 123 -9.50 -16.47 14.24
N ILE A 124 -9.09 -15.52 15.08
CA ILE A 124 -8.13 -14.48 14.67
C ILE A 124 -6.88 -15.16 14.10
N ALA A 125 -6.58 -14.88 12.83
CA ALA A 125 -5.39 -15.36 12.16
C ALA A 125 -4.34 -14.26 12.08
N CYS A 126 -3.06 -14.62 12.25
CA CYS A 126 -1.94 -13.71 12.07
C CYS A 126 -1.13 -14.18 10.87
N TYR A 127 -1.01 -13.30 9.87
CA TYR A 127 -0.11 -13.49 8.75
C TYR A 127 1.15 -12.66 9.04
N GLU A 128 2.24 -13.34 9.42
CA GLU A 128 3.51 -12.70 9.73
C GLU A 128 4.48 -12.82 8.54
N TYR A 129 5.03 -11.69 8.14
CA TYR A 129 6.09 -11.58 7.17
C TYR A 129 7.34 -10.98 7.84
N LYS A 130 8.49 -11.63 7.71
CA LYS A 130 9.75 -11.17 8.33
C LYS A 130 10.74 -10.75 7.26
N GLU A 131 11.31 -9.57 7.44
CA GLU A 131 12.39 -9.04 6.61
C GLU A 131 13.66 -8.88 7.41
N ILE A 132 14.77 -9.35 6.85
CA ILE A 132 16.08 -9.31 7.48
C ILE A 132 16.91 -8.20 6.84
N TYR A 133 17.32 -7.24 7.65
CA TYR A 133 18.14 -6.10 7.26
C TYR A 133 19.51 -6.20 7.91
N THR A 134 20.54 -6.33 7.09
CA THR A 134 21.92 -6.21 7.55
C THR A 134 22.44 -4.83 7.23
N SER A 135 22.77 -4.05 8.27
CA SER A 135 23.38 -2.74 8.16
C SER A 135 24.84 -2.80 8.60
N SER A 136 25.74 -2.25 7.80
CA SER A 136 27.14 -2.05 8.14
C SER A 136 27.32 -0.60 8.62
N ILE A 137 26.71 -0.28 9.76
CA ILE A 137 26.79 1.08 10.34
C ILE A 137 28.23 1.37 10.78
N ASP A 138 28.91 0.36 11.32
CA ASP A 138 30.33 0.41 11.66
C ASP A 138 31.09 -0.64 10.85
N ASP A 139 32.21 -0.25 10.24
CA ASP A 139 33.11 -1.12 9.45
C ASP A 139 33.65 -2.34 10.25
N THR A 140 33.39 -2.37 11.56
CA THR A 140 33.88 -3.39 12.49
C THR A 140 32.90 -4.53 12.74
N SER A 141 31.58 -4.36 12.56
CA SER A 141 30.62 -5.47 12.65
C SER A 141 29.25 -5.19 12.00
N PRO A 142 28.80 -5.99 11.02
CA PRO A 142 27.47 -5.85 10.46
C PRO A 142 26.39 -6.20 11.49
N THR A 143 25.47 -5.27 11.75
CA THR A 143 24.31 -5.52 12.62
C THR A 143 23.14 -5.99 11.78
N THR A 144 22.57 -7.14 12.14
CA THR A 144 21.39 -7.70 11.47
C THR A 144 20.14 -7.47 12.33
N SER A 145 19.16 -6.77 11.79
CA SER A 145 17.86 -6.51 12.40
C SER A 145 16.77 -7.25 11.62
N THR A 146 15.73 -7.69 12.31
CA THR A 146 14.57 -8.34 11.69
C THR A 146 13.32 -7.50 11.91
N CYS A 147 12.73 -7.03 10.83
CA CYS A 147 11.44 -6.36 10.82
C CYS A 147 10.35 -7.41 10.66
N SER A 148 9.29 -7.32 11.46
CA SER A 148 8.15 -8.25 11.36
C SER A 148 6.88 -7.45 11.04
N ILE A 149 6.25 -7.76 9.92
CA ILE A 149 4.96 -7.19 9.52
C ILE A 149 3.89 -8.25 9.80
N ARG A 150 2.91 -7.90 10.62
CA ARG A 150 1.83 -8.80 11.05
C ARG A 150 0.50 -8.24 10.61
N ILE A 151 -0.24 -9.02 9.83
CA ILE A 151 -1.61 -8.71 9.46
C ILE A 151 -2.54 -9.63 10.24
N TRP A 152 -3.38 -9.05 11.09
CA TRP A 152 -4.36 -9.75 11.89
C TRP A 152 -5.70 -9.76 11.16
N ASP A 153 -6.12 -10.92 10.67
CA ASP A 153 -7.45 -11.12 10.11
C ASP A 153 -8.41 -11.57 11.21
N ALA A 154 -9.32 -10.67 11.59
CA ALA A 154 -10.33 -10.95 12.60
C ALA A 154 -11.45 -11.82 12.00
N PRO A 155 -12.07 -12.72 12.80
CA PRO A 155 -13.26 -13.44 12.36
C PRO A 155 -14.38 -12.44 12.03
N GLY A 156 -15.33 -12.91 11.22
CA GLY A 156 -16.46 -12.10 10.83
C GLY A 156 -17.29 -11.57 12.00
N ILE A 157 -17.83 -10.37 11.83
CA ILE A 157 -18.54 -9.60 12.87
C ILE A 157 -19.96 -10.12 13.17
N GLU A 158 -20.44 -11.11 12.42
CA GLU A 158 -21.80 -11.66 12.57
C GLU A 158 -22.11 -12.18 14.00
N ASP A 159 -21.09 -12.62 14.75
CA ASP A 159 -21.25 -13.13 16.13
C ASP A 159 -21.16 -12.06 17.23
N TRP A 160 -20.94 -10.79 16.87
CA TRP A 160 -20.65 -9.75 17.85
C TRP A 160 -21.87 -9.29 18.65
N THR A 161 -23.08 -9.69 18.29
CA THR A 161 -24.25 -9.49 19.15
C THR A 161 -24.07 -10.10 20.55
N LYS A 162 -23.15 -11.08 20.71
CA LYS A 162 -22.77 -11.69 21.99
C LYS A 162 -21.55 -11.05 22.67
N LEU A 163 -20.82 -10.18 21.97
CA LEU A 163 -19.57 -9.57 22.43
C LEU A 163 -19.72 -8.06 22.49
N ASP A 164 -19.29 -7.44 23.58
CA ASP A 164 -19.15 -5.98 23.63
C ASP A 164 -18.10 -5.54 22.60
N VAL A 165 -18.58 -5.01 21.46
CA VAL A 165 -17.77 -4.55 20.33
C VAL A 165 -16.71 -3.57 20.79
N ALA A 166 -17.08 -2.61 21.66
CA ALA A 166 -16.17 -1.59 22.15
C ALA A 166 -15.02 -2.23 22.93
N LYS A 167 -15.35 -3.13 23.87
CA LYS A 167 -14.34 -3.84 24.68
C LYS A 167 -13.44 -4.73 23.82
N HIS A 168 -14.00 -5.39 22.81
CA HIS A 168 -13.23 -6.24 21.91
C HIS A 168 -12.21 -5.42 21.11
N ILE A 169 -12.65 -4.33 20.48
CA ILE A 169 -11.77 -3.42 19.73
C ILE A 169 -10.70 -2.81 20.65
N GLU A 170 -11.10 -2.34 21.83
CA GLU A 170 -10.15 -1.77 22.79
C GLU A 170 -9.07 -2.78 23.19
N THR A 171 -9.46 -4.03 23.43
CA THR A 171 -8.54 -5.11 23.77
C THR A 171 -7.58 -5.40 22.61
N LEU A 172 -8.11 -5.52 21.37
CA LEU A 172 -7.28 -5.79 20.20
C LEU A 172 -6.30 -4.64 19.92
N VAL A 173 -6.78 -3.40 19.92
CA VAL A 173 -5.96 -2.23 19.66
C VAL A 173 -4.88 -2.05 20.72
N LYS A 174 -5.19 -2.21 22.02
CA LYS A 174 -4.19 -2.12 23.09
C LYS A 174 -3.15 -3.23 23.02
N ASN A 175 -3.58 -4.46 22.71
CA ASN A 175 -2.68 -5.61 22.68
C ASN A 175 -1.78 -5.64 21.44
N LYS A 176 -2.25 -5.09 20.32
CA LYS A 176 -1.55 -5.15 19.04
C LYS A 176 -0.89 -3.83 18.64
N ASN A 177 -1.36 -2.69 19.17
CA ASN A 177 -0.91 -1.36 18.79
C ASN A 177 -0.79 -1.16 17.26
N PRO A 178 -1.89 -1.37 16.50
CA PRO A 178 -1.81 -1.39 15.05
C PRO A 178 -1.48 -0.02 14.45
N ILE A 179 -0.79 -0.04 13.31
CA ILE A 179 -0.60 1.13 12.44
C ILE A 179 -1.97 1.71 12.09
N CYS A 180 -2.83 0.85 11.54
CA CYS A 180 -4.19 1.16 11.14
C CYS A 180 -5.13 -0.05 11.32
N LEU A 181 -6.42 0.25 11.37
CA LEU A 181 -7.51 -0.71 11.28
C LEU A 181 -8.16 -0.57 9.92
N ILE A 182 -8.34 -1.68 9.20
CA ILE A 182 -9.04 -1.74 7.92
C ILE A 182 -10.34 -2.49 8.16
N TYR A 183 -11.47 -1.79 8.07
CA TYR A 183 -12.79 -2.38 8.12
C TYR A 183 -13.29 -2.62 6.70
N CYS A 184 -13.69 -3.84 6.39
CA CYS A 184 -14.16 -4.25 5.07
C CYS A 184 -15.66 -4.57 5.10
N GLU A 185 -16.35 -4.10 4.07
CA GLU A 185 -17.74 -4.47 3.77
C GLU A 185 -17.87 -4.73 2.27
N SER A 186 -18.80 -5.56 1.85
CA SER A 186 -19.06 -5.82 0.44
C SER A 186 -20.55 -5.82 0.16
N PRO A 187 -20.96 -5.60 -1.10
CA PRO A 187 -22.36 -5.83 -1.47
C PRO A 187 -22.87 -7.20 -1.06
N GLY A 188 -24.14 -7.28 -0.65
CA GLY A 188 -24.76 -8.50 -0.12
C GLY A 188 -24.24 -8.95 1.26
N SER A 189 -23.31 -8.22 1.90
CA SER A 189 -22.94 -8.45 3.29
C SER A 189 -23.75 -7.55 4.22
N TYR A 190 -24.14 -8.06 5.39
CA TYR A 190 -24.81 -7.25 6.39
C TYR A 190 -23.78 -6.72 7.38
N ALA A 191 -23.60 -5.40 7.45
CA ALA A 191 -22.95 -4.74 8.57
C ALA A 191 -23.95 -3.85 9.32
N ASN A 192 -23.90 -3.94 10.64
CA ASN A 192 -24.66 -3.03 11.48
C ASN A 192 -23.91 -1.69 11.57
N GLY A 193 -24.50 -0.62 11.02
CA GLY A 193 -23.96 0.74 11.08
C GLY A 193 -23.61 1.20 12.51
N GLU A 194 -24.38 0.77 13.52
CA GLU A 194 -24.08 1.07 14.93
C GLU A 194 -22.81 0.37 15.41
N HIS A 195 -22.53 -0.86 14.95
CA HIS A 195 -21.27 -1.52 15.27
C HIS A 195 -20.08 -0.80 14.64
N ILE A 196 -20.22 -0.37 13.38
CA ILE A 196 -19.16 0.36 12.68
C ILE A 196 -18.88 1.69 13.39
N LYS A 197 -19.93 2.42 13.79
CA LYS A 197 -19.82 3.64 14.58
C LYS A 197 -19.02 3.41 15.86
N VAL A 198 -19.32 2.36 16.62
CA VAL A 198 -18.56 1.99 17.83
C VAL A 198 -17.10 1.68 17.52
N ILE A 199 -16.80 1.01 16.41
CA ILE A 199 -15.41 0.76 15.98
C ILE A 199 -14.69 2.08 15.69
N ILE A 200 -15.30 3.00 14.95
CA ILE A 200 -14.73 4.32 14.63
C ILE A 200 -14.47 5.11 15.93
N ASP A 201 -15.44 5.13 16.86
CA ASP A 201 -15.32 5.78 18.16
C ASP A 201 -14.11 5.26 18.94
N GLN A 202 -13.93 3.93 19.01
CA GLN A 202 -12.79 3.34 19.70
C GLN A 202 -11.46 3.65 19.00
N CYS A 203 -11.41 3.59 17.67
CA CYS A 203 -10.23 3.96 16.89
C CYS A 203 -9.82 5.42 17.13
N ASN A 204 -10.77 6.35 17.10
CA ASN A 204 -10.52 7.77 17.36
C ASN A 204 -10.05 8.02 18.81
N LYS A 205 -10.68 7.36 19.79
CA LYS A 205 -10.27 7.40 21.20
C LYS A 205 -8.83 6.91 21.38
N LEU A 206 -8.47 5.80 20.72
CA LEU A 206 -7.17 5.14 20.84
C LEU A 206 -6.12 5.67 19.85
N LYS A 207 -6.46 6.70 19.06
CA LYS A 207 -5.58 7.31 18.04
C LYS A 207 -5.04 6.28 17.02
N VAL A 208 -5.90 5.35 16.62
CA VAL A 208 -5.66 4.42 15.52
C VAL A 208 -6.39 4.91 14.28
N PHE A 209 -5.65 5.07 13.19
CA PHE A 209 -6.23 5.42 11.90
C PHE A 209 -7.12 4.29 11.38
N ILE A 210 -8.33 4.61 10.93
CA ILE A 210 -9.27 3.63 10.36
C ILE A 210 -9.50 3.85 8.87
N ALA A 211 -9.46 2.77 8.09
CA ALA A 211 -9.89 2.79 6.70
C ALA A 211 -11.13 1.92 6.54
N LEU A 212 -12.23 2.53 6.08
CA LEU A 212 -13.47 1.83 5.75
C LEU A 212 -13.47 1.51 4.25
N VAL A 213 -13.47 0.23 3.89
CA VAL A 213 -13.21 -0.22 2.53
C VAL A 213 -14.39 -1.04 2.04
N VAL A 214 -15.01 -0.59 0.96
CA VAL A 214 -16.00 -1.40 0.24
C VAL A 214 -15.25 -2.29 -0.75
N THR A 215 -15.22 -3.59 -0.47
CA THR A 215 -14.59 -4.58 -1.34
C THR A 215 -15.59 -5.13 -2.35
N ASN A 216 -15.07 -5.80 -3.38
CA ASN A 216 -15.88 -6.37 -4.45
C ASN A 216 -16.81 -5.30 -5.06
N MET A 217 -16.30 -4.09 -5.29
CA MET A 217 -17.11 -2.93 -5.69
C MET A 217 -17.94 -3.10 -6.97
N TYR A 218 -17.62 -4.11 -7.80
CA TYR A 218 -18.40 -4.43 -9.00
C TYR A 218 -19.51 -5.47 -8.78
N ALA A 219 -19.66 -5.99 -7.57
CA ALA A 219 -20.59 -7.09 -7.30
C ALA A 219 -22.06 -6.69 -7.37
N SER A 220 -22.37 -5.41 -7.11
CA SER A 220 -23.71 -4.83 -7.14
C SER A 220 -23.61 -3.31 -7.01
N ASP A 221 -24.64 -2.60 -7.46
CA ASP A 221 -24.79 -1.15 -7.30
C ASP A 221 -24.91 -0.73 -5.82
N GLU A 222 -25.20 -1.68 -4.91
CA GLU A 222 -25.17 -1.48 -3.44
C GLU A 222 -23.81 -0.98 -2.93
N ALA A 223 -22.72 -1.13 -3.69
CA ALA A 223 -21.40 -0.66 -3.30
C ALA A 223 -21.38 0.85 -3.02
N ASP A 224 -22.12 1.63 -3.81
CA ASP A 224 -22.20 3.09 -3.63
C ASP A 224 -23.01 3.44 -2.38
N ASP A 225 -24.10 2.72 -2.10
CA ASP A 225 -24.90 2.91 -0.87
C ASP A 225 -24.06 2.63 0.39
N ILE A 226 -23.25 1.56 0.38
CA ILE A 226 -22.33 1.23 1.48
C ILE A 226 -21.29 2.34 1.65
N LEU A 227 -20.73 2.85 0.53
CA LEU A 227 -19.75 3.93 0.57
C LEU A 227 -20.35 5.22 1.14
N GLU A 228 -21.57 5.60 0.74
CA GLU A 228 -22.25 6.78 1.28
C GLU A 228 -22.55 6.62 2.78
N ASN A 229 -22.91 5.41 3.23
CA ASN A 229 -23.03 5.12 4.65
C ASN A 229 -21.70 5.31 5.39
N PHE A 230 -20.58 4.80 4.86
CA PHE A 230 -19.25 5.03 5.43
C PHE A 230 -18.87 6.52 5.49
N LYS A 231 -19.16 7.28 4.44
CA LYS A 231 -18.95 8.73 4.41
C LYS A 231 -19.74 9.42 5.52
N SER A 232 -21.02 9.06 5.70
CA SER A 232 -21.89 9.60 6.74
C SER A 232 -21.37 9.27 8.15
N LEU A 233 -20.96 8.02 8.39
CA LEU A 233 -20.40 7.59 9.66
C LEU A 233 -19.10 8.32 10.01
N LEU A 234 -18.17 8.49 9.06
CA LEU A 234 -16.95 9.26 9.29
C LEU A 234 -17.21 10.77 9.44
N ALA A 235 -18.18 11.32 8.70
CA ALA A 235 -18.57 12.73 8.77
C ALA A 235 -19.06 13.14 10.17
N TYR A 236 -19.60 12.20 10.94
CA TYR A 236 -19.99 12.43 12.33
C TYR A 236 -18.79 12.77 13.24
N HIS A 237 -17.59 12.30 12.91
CA HIS A 237 -16.39 12.51 13.73
C HIS A 237 -15.47 13.61 13.19
N SER A 238 -15.48 13.86 11.88
CA SER A 238 -14.61 14.85 11.24
C SER A 238 -15.22 15.29 9.91
N ILE A 239 -15.00 16.55 9.53
CA ILE A 239 -15.42 17.02 8.21
C ILE A 239 -14.54 16.37 7.14
N GLN A 240 -15.12 16.05 5.99
CA GLN A 240 -14.33 15.59 4.84
C GLN A 240 -13.30 16.66 4.45
N THR A 241 -12.03 16.32 4.61
CA THR A 241 -10.89 17.21 4.37
C THR A 241 -10.44 17.25 2.92
N LYS A 242 -10.62 16.12 2.19
CA LYS A 242 -10.12 15.95 0.83
C LYS A 242 -10.85 14.79 0.14
N ALA A 243 -10.94 14.84 -1.18
CA ALA A 243 -11.17 13.68 -2.04
C ALA A 243 -10.04 13.60 -3.08
N SER A 244 -9.61 12.39 -3.44
CA SER A 244 -8.57 12.19 -4.46
C SER A 244 -8.84 10.90 -5.22
N GLY A 245 -9.49 11.00 -6.38
CA GLY A 245 -10.11 9.84 -7.01
C GLY A 245 -11.23 9.32 -6.11
N ASP A 246 -11.32 8.00 -5.96
CA ASP A 246 -12.37 7.33 -5.19
C ASP A 246 -12.05 7.18 -3.69
N VAL A 247 -11.07 7.95 -3.19
CA VAL A 247 -10.67 7.98 -1.78
C VAL A 247 -11.12 9.28 -1.12
N PHE A 248 -11.88 9.16 -0.03
CA PHE A 248 -12.44 10.26 0.73
C PHE A 248 -11.80 10.32 2.13
N TYR A 249 -11.26 11.47 2.50
CA TYR A 249 -10.40 11.64 3.69
C TYR A 249 -11.09 12.49 4.77
N TYR A 250 -11.01 12.04 6.01
CA TYR A 250 -11.68 12.66 7.16
C TYR A 250 -10.66 13.08 8.24
N GLY A 251 -9.62 13.81 7.80
CA GLY A 251 -8.53 14.26 8.66
C GLY A 251 -7.64 13.11 9.11
N THR A 252 -7.26 13.11 10.39
CA THR A 252 -6.42 12.05 10.98
C THR A 252 -7.21 10.85 11.50
N ILE A 253 -8.54 10.89 11.41
CA ILE A 253 -9.42 9.83 11.92
C ILE A 253 -9.41 8.65 10.96
N GLY A 254 -9.72 8.90 9.70
CA GLY A 254 -9.88 7.82 8.74
C GLY A 254 -10.09 8.25 7.30
N LEU A 255 -10.26 7.24 6.45
CA LEU A 255 -10.67 7.37 5.05
C LEU A 255 -11.73 6.33 4.71
N CYS A 256 -12.43 6.53 3.60
CA CYS A 256 -13.19 5.48 2.95
C CYS A 256 -12.94 5.42 1.44
N THR A 257 -13.09 4.23 0.86
CA THR A 257 -12.83 3.97 -0.57
C THR A 257 -13.51 2.68 -1.04
N LEU A 258 -13.61 2.54 -2.36
CA LEU A 258 -13.97 1.29 -3.04
C LEU A 258 -12.71 0.55 -3.50
N VAL A 259 -12.73 -0.78 -3.46
CA VAL A 259 -11.67 -1.63 -4.04
C VAL A 259 -12.25 -2.89 -4.70
N ASN A 260 -11.55 -3.36 -5.73
CA ASN A 260 -11.74 -4.69 -6.29
C ASN A 260 -10.38 -5.40 -6.37
N SER A 261 -10.21 -6.46 -5.59
CA SER A 261 -8.90 -7.12 -5.41
C SER A 261 -8.57 -8.17 -6.47
N VAL A 262 -9.58 -8.69 -7.16
CA VAL A 262 -9.46 -9.76 -8.17
C VAL A 262 -10.29 -9.41 -9.40
N GLU A 263 -10.08 -10.09 -10.51
CA GLU A 263 -10.95 -9.93 -11.68
C GLU A 263 -12.39 -10.31 -11.33
N TYR A 264 -13.34 -9.55 -11.86
CA TYR A 264 -14.77 -9.78 -11.68
C TYR A 264 -15.43 -9.87 -13.06
N GLU A 265 -16.24 -10.90 -13.28
CA GLU A 265 -16.96 -11.09 -14.53
C GLU A 265 -18.46 -10.84 -14.33
N ALA A 266 -19.00 -9.90 -15.10
CA ALA A 266 -20.42 -9.56 -15.09
C ALA A 266 -20.93 -9.53 -16.53
N GLN A 267 -21.97 -10.31 -16.85
CA GLN A 267 -22.62 -10.27 -18.16
C GLN A 267 -21.63 -10.44 -19.35
N GLY A 268 -20.58 -11.25 -19.17
CA GLY A 268 -19.54 -11.48 -20.18
C GLY A 268 -18.47 -10.39 -20.29
N VAL A 269 -18.51 -9.38 -19.41
CA VAL A 269 -17.48 -8.33 -19.30
C VAL A 269 -16.56 -8.64 -18.13
N ILE A 270 -15.24 -8.71 -18.41
CA ILE A 270 -14.21 -8.91 -17.39
C ILE A 270 -13.69 -7.54 -16.91
N MET A 271 -13.92 -7.24 -15.65
CA MET A 271 -13.43 -6.04 -14.97
C MET A 271 -12.15 -6.36 -14.20
N LYS A 272 -11.12 -5.55 -14.42
CA LYS A 272 -9.80 -5.73 -13.80
C LYS A 272 -9.80 -5.31 -12.32
N PRO A 273 -8.84 -5.80 -11.52
CA PRO A 273 -8.59 -5.27 -10.18
C PRO A 273 -8.34 -3.76 -10.22
N ALA A 274 -8.92 -3.02 -9.28
CA ALA A 274 -8.90 -1.56 -9.25
C ALA A 274 -9.04 -1.01 -7.81
N GLY A 275 -8.59 0.24 -7.60
CA GLY A 275 -8.68 0.95 -6.32
C GLY A 275 -7.63 0.57 -5.27
N ILE A 276 -6.89 -0.53 -5.45
CA ILE A 276 -5.93 -1.05 -4.46
C ILE A 276 -4.75 -0.08 -4.25
N ASP A 277 -4.21 0.50 -5.31
CA ASP A 277 -3.08 1.43 -5.23
C ASP A 277 -3.51 2.76 -4.61
N GLU A 278 -4.68 3.28 -4.99
CA GLU A 278 -5.29 4.47 -4.43
C GLU A 278 -5.54 4.30 -2.92
N PHE A 279 -6.05 3.13 -2.53
CA PHE A 279 -6.26 2.77 -1.13
C PHE A 279 -4.94 2.75 -0.34
N MET A 280 -3.92 2.04 -0.82
CA MET A 280 -2.62 1.95 -0.15
C MET A 280 -1.94 3.33 -0.03
N LEU A 281 -2.04 4.15 -1.07
CA LEU A 281 -1.54 5.52 -1.06
C LEU A 281 -2.39 6.43 -0.17
N GLY A 282 -3.69 6.18 -0.06
CA GLY A 282 -4.60 6.90 0.84
C GLY A 282 -4.22 6.71 2.29
N ILE A 283 -3.94 5.45 2.70
CA ILE A 283 -3.40 5.16 4.04
C ILE A 283 -2.07 5.90 4.22
N MET A 284 -1.15 5.78 3.26
CA MET A 284 0.16 6.42 3.31
C MET A 284 0.07 7.93 3.56
N ASN A 285 -0.84 8.63 2.88
CA ASN A 285 -1.02 10.08 3.04
C ASN A 285 -1.67 10.51 4.36
N SER A 286 -2.23 9.56 5.13
CA SER A 286 -3.02 9.85 6.32
C SER A 286 -2.32 9.44 7.63
N LEU A 287 -1.26 8.63 7.53
CA LEU A 287 -0.50 8.18 8.68
C LEU A 287 0.46 9.27 9.18
N SER A 288 0.66 9.31 10.50
CA SER A 288 1.79 10.03 11.11
C SER A 288 3.11 9.47 10.60
N GLU A 289 4.17 10.27 10.64
CA GLU A 289 5.49 9.92 10.11
C GLU A 289 6.05 8.58 10.61
N GLU A 290 5.95 8.32 11.93
CA GLU A 290 6.42 7.06 12.50
C GLU A 290 5.68 5.88 11.86
N LYS A 291 4.35 5.93 11.84
CA LYS A 291 3.48 4.90 11.25
C LYS A 291 3.60 4.80 9.72
N LEU A 292 3.86 5.92 9.05
CA LEU A 292 4.07 6.00 7.61
C LEU A 292 5.26 5.12 7.20
N LEU A 293 6.39 5.24 7.89
CA LEU A 293 7.54 4.42 7.57
C LEU A 293 7.24 2.92 7.75
N GLN A 294 6.52 2.55 8.81
CA GLN A 294 6.09 1.17 9.06
C GLN A 294 5.18 0.66 7.95
N TRP A 295 4.25 1.50 7.47
CA TRP A 295 3.40 1.19 6.33
C TRP A 295 4.22 1.01 5.04
N CYS A 296 5.20 1.87 4.76
CA CYS A 296 6.10 1.70 3.62
C CYS A 296 6.85 0.37 3.66
N PHE A 297 7.34 -0.05 4.84
CA PHE A 297 7.94 -1.37 5.02
C PHE A 297 6.96 -2.50 4.69
N SER A 298 5.70 -2.37 5.10
CA SER A 298 4.66 -3.38 4.81
C SER A 298 4.37 -3.55 3.30
N LEU A 299 4.68 -2.54 2.49
CA LEU A 299 4.43 -2.52 1.04
C LEU A 299 5.68 -2.76 0.20
N MET A 300 6.84 -3.02 0.81
CA MET A 300 8.13 -3.03 0.11
C MET A 300 8.18 -4.00 -1.06
N ASP A 301 7.59 -5.18 -0.89
CA ASP A 301 7.57 -6.21 -1.94
C ASP A 301 6.51 -5.98 -3.01
N ASN A 302 5.64 -4.99 -2.83
CA ASN A 302 4.67 -4.59 -3.83
C ASN A 302 5.33 -3.67 -4.88
N GLY A 303 6.29 -4.22 -5.63
CA GLY A 303 7.02 -3.50 -6.69
C GLY A 303 6.11 -2.74 -7.67
N PRO A 304 5.02 -3.35 -8.19
CA PRO A 304 4.09 -2.66 -9.09
C PRO A 304 3.47 -1.39 -8.50
N PHE A 305 3.11 -1.41 -7.20
CA PHE A 305 2.59 -0.23 -6.52
C PHE A 305 3.60 0.93 -6.54
N TRP A 306 4.86 0.68 -6.19
CA TRP A 306 5.89 1.71 -6.17
C TRP A 306 6.14 2.33 -7.55
N VAL A 307 6.19 1.49 -8.60
CA VAL A 307 6.37 1.97 -9.97
C VAL A 307 5.21 2.88 -10.40
N ARG A 308 3.96 2.50 -10.10
CA ARG A 308 2.78 3.27 -10.51
C ARG A 308 2.56 4.54 -9.69
N THR A 309 2.97 4.53 -8.42
CA THR A 309 2.68 5.63 -7.49
C THR A 309 3.86 6.56 -7.23
N GLN A 310 5.06 6.24 -7.74
CA GLN A 310 6.28 7.06 -7.70
C GLN A 310 5.99 8.57 -7.76
N GLY A 311 5.35 9.03 -8.84
CA GLY A 311 5.11 10.47 -9.06
C GLY A 311 4.22 11.13 -8.00
N ARG A 312 3.30 10.37 -7.40
CA ARG A 312 2.41 10.85 -6.33
C ARG A 312 3.13 10.81 -4.98
N ILE A 313 3.84 9.73 -4.70
CA ILE A 313 4.66 9.57 -3.49
C ILE A 313 5.70 10.68 -3.40
N TRP A 314 6.31 11.06 -4.52
CA TRP A 314 7.26 12.16 -4.56
C TRP A 314 6.72 13.48 -4.03
N LYS A 315 5.48 13.81 -4.37
CA LYS A 315 4.81 15.01 -3.86
C LYS A 315 4.61 14.90 -2.35
N THR A 316 4.26 13.71 -1.85
CA THR A 316 4.11 13.43 -0.40
C THR A 316 5.46 13.50 0.33
N LEU A 317 6.53 12.90 -0.22
CA LEU A 317 7.87 12.90 0.40
C LEU A 317 8.54 14.28 0.38
N HIS A 318 8.24 15.11 -0.62
CA HIS A 318 8.72 16.49 -0.64
C HIS A 318 8.19 17.29 0.57
N TYR A 319 7.00 16.94 1.07
CA TYR A 319 6.45 17.52 2.29
C TYR A 319 7.29 17.13 3.52
N LEU A 320 7.67 15.85 3.62
CA LEU A 320 8.52 15.34 4.71
C LEU A 320 9.93 15.96 4.71
N LYS A 321 10.52 16.19 3.53
CA LYS A 321 11.84 16.83 3.41
C LYS A 321 11.88 18.21 4.08
N SER A 322 10.85 19.04 3.88
CA SER A 322 10.79 20.37 4.50
C SER A 322 10.76 20.31 6.04
N TRP A 323 10.33 19.17 6.60
CA TRP A 323 10.18 18.97 8.04
C TRP A 323 11.46 18.54 8.74
N PHE A 324 12.29 17.75 8.05
CA PHE A 324 13.64 17.42 8.54
C PHE A 324 14.59 18.65 8.54
N GLY A 325 14.10 19.85 8.21
CA GLY A 325 14.88 21.07 8.19
C GLY A 325 15.86 21.16 7.02
N TYR A 326 15.57 20.47 5.90
CA TYR A 326 16.37 20.45 4.68
C TYR A 326 15.71 21.18 3.51
#